data_AF-A0A1M6GSW3-F1
#
_entry.id   AF-A0A1M6GSW3-F1
#
_cell.length_a   1.000
_cell.length_b   1.000
_cell.length_c   1.000
_cell.angle_alpha   90.00
_cell.angle_beta   90.00
_cell.angle_gamma   90.00
#
_symmetry.space_group_name_H-M   'P 1'
#
loop_
_entity.id
_entity.type
_entity.pdbx_description
1 polymer ?
#
loop_
_entity_poly.entity_id
_entity_poly.type
_entity_poly.pdbx_seq_one_letter_code
_entity_poly.pdbx_strand_id
1 'polypeptide(L)'
;MTSNIEKGRETARRAENWAAEIEESGRTDEFVRAGALNRSLVAERLDFSRSAWQTNPGLKALAARLDATWGDGKLTPAERVSALIAERRSAGDPLPVLEGALVLREIADLAGLHYTEMARKDVRAVLSSYAEKHGVAMGSAGTVALEEDITPSSPDPTEMVPASRLREAQLRLSKAERRLAELRAENAKLRAQLMRGDEVAELIAMGARVSPKGRS
;
A
#
# COMPACT_ATOMS: atom_id res chain seq x y z
N MET A 1 -14.97 23.93 30.23
CA MET A 1 -14.71 22.58 29.67
C MET A 1 -15.75 22.33 28.60
N THR A 2 -15.37 22.26 27.33
CA THR A 2 -16.30 21.88 26.25
C THR A 2 -16.70 20.42 26.41
N SER A 3 -18.01 20.14 26.26
CA SER A 3 -18.55 18.80 26.39
C SER A 3 -17.97 17.88 25.31
N ASN A 4 -17.84 16.58 25.59
CA ASN A 4 -17.39 15.59 24.59
C ASN A 4 -18.29 15.60 23.33
N ILE A 5 -19.56 15.95 23.49
CA ILE A 5 -20.51 16.11 22.38
C ILE A 5 -20.12 17.31 21.49
N GLU A 6 -19.75 18.44 22.10
CA GLU A 6 -19.33 19.64 21.36
C GLU A 6 -18.02 19.40 20.64
N LYS A 7 -17.05 18.73 21.29
CA LYS A 7 -15.79 18.32 20.66
C LYS A 7 -16.05 17.42 19.45
N GLY A 8 -16.95 16.45 19.57
CA GLY A 8 -17.34 15.59 18.45
C GLY A 8 -17.94 16.38 17.28
N ARG A 9 -18.83 17.33 17.55
CA ARG A 9 -19.42 18.20 16.50
C ARG A 9 -18.35 19.04 15.81
N GLU A 10 -17.43 19.62 16.57
CA GLU A 10 -16.35 20.43 16.02
C GLU A 10 -15.41 19.60 15.14
N THR A 11 -15.06 18.39 15.55
CA THR A 11 -14.27 17.47 14.71
C THR A 11 -14.97 17.13 13.41
N ALA A 12 -16.29 16.86 13.46
CA ALA A 12 -17.07 16.56 12.26
C ALA A 12 -17.10 17.76 11.30
N ARG A 13 -17.33 18.97 11.82
CA ARG A 13 -17.32 20.21 11.04
C ARG A 13 -15.97 20.47 10.39
N ARG A 14 -14.87 20.27 11.11
CA ARG A 14 -13.51 20.38 10.56
C ARG A 14 -13.28 19.40 9.41
N ALA A 15 -13.76 18.17 9.55
CA ALA A 15 -13.65 17.15 8.50
C ALA A 15 -14.52 17.49 7.27
N GLU A 16 -15.69 18.09 7.47
CA GLU A 16 -16.54 18.57 6.37
C GLU A 16 -15.89 19.71 5.58
N ASN A 17 -15.36 20.72 6.27
CA ASN A 17 -14.64 21.82 5.62
C ASN A 17 -13.43 21.31 4.83
N TRP A 18 -12.64 20.43 5.44
CA TRP A 18 -11.52 19.80 4.77
C TRP A 18 -11.96 19.04 3.51
N ALA A 19 -13.05 18.27 3.58
CA ALA A 19 -13.55 17.54 2.43
C ALA A 19 -13.94 18.49 1.28
N ALA A 20 -14.60 19.61 1.58
CA ALA A 20 -14.93 20.61 0.58
C ALA A 20 -13.68 21.23 -0.08
N GLU A 21 -12.63 21.52 0.69
CA GLU A 21 -11.35 22.01 0.15
C GLU A 21 -10.67 20.98 -0.79
N ILE A 22 -10.72 19.70 -0.44
CA ILE A 22 -10.18 18.63 -1.30
C ILE A 22 -10.99 18.51 -2.59
N GLU A 23 -12.32 18.55 -2.50
CA GLU A 23 -13.23 18.54 -3.66
C GLU A 23 -12.96 19.73 -4.59
N GLU A 24 -12.83 20.94 -4.04
CA GLU A 24 -12.53 22.15 -4.82
C GLU A 24 -11.16 22.09 -5.50
N SER A 25 -10.17 21.49 -4.82
CA SER A 25 -8.83 21.33 -5.40
C SER A 25 -8.69 20.15 -6.37
N GLY A 26 -9.71 19.31 -6.52
CA GLY A 26 -9.67 18.14 -7.40
C GLY A 26 -8.68 17.05 -6.98
N ARG A 27 -8.29 17.00 -5.69
CA ARG A 27 -7.28 16.06 -5.16
C ARG A 27 -7.90 14.88 -4.41
N THR A 28 -9.10 14.48 -4.80
CA THR A 28 -9.84 13.39 -4.14
C THR A 28 -9.08 12.08 -4.15
N ASP A 29 -8.33 11.81 -5.24
CA ASP A 29 -7.59 10.56 -5.45
C ASP A 29 -6.50 10.31 -4.40
N GLU A 30 -5.90 11.38 -3.84
CA GLU A 30 -4.88 11.27 -2.78
C GLU A 30 -5.43 10.60 -1.51
N PHE A 31 -6.75 10.68 -1.30
CA PHE A 31 -7.43 10.21 -0.08
C PHE A 31 -8.28 8.97 -0.31
N VAL A 32 -8.28 8.42 -1.53
CA VAL A 32 -8.99 7.18 -1.87
C VAL A 32 -7.99 6.03 -1.95
N ARG A 33 -8.32 4.89 -1.34
CA ARG A 33 -7.55 3.65 -1.42
C ARG A 33 -8.49 2.49 -1.71
N ALA A 34 -8.22 1.77 -2.80
CA ALA A 34 -9.04 0.66 -3.27
C ALA A 34 -10.53 1.04 -3.49
N GLY A 35 -10.78 2.27 -3.98
CA GLY A 35 -12.14 2.76 -4.27
C GLY A 35 -12.95 3.18 -3.03
N ALA A 36 -12.32 3.30 -1.86
CA ALA A 36 -12.94 3.80 -0.64
C ALA A 36 -12.06 4.85 0.04
N LEU A 37 -12.65 5.68 0.90
CA LEU A 37 -11.91 6.68 1.67
C LEU A 37 -10.86 6.01 2.55
N ASN A 38 -9.62 6.48 2.47
CA ASN A 38 -8.53 6.08 3.35
C ASN A 38 -8.69 6.74 4.73
N ARG A 39 -9.61 6.21 5.53
CA ARG A 39 -9.98 6.73 6.86
C ARG A 39 -8.81 6.90 7.84
N SER A 40 -7.75 6.10 7.70
CA SER A 40 -6.54 6.25 8.53
C SER A 40 -5.77 7.52 8.17
N LEU A 41 -5.55 7.74 6.86
CA LEU A 41 -4.84 8.91 6.36
C LEU A 41 -5.60 10.19 6.70
N VAL A 42 -6.92 10.19 6.55
CA VAL A 42 -7.76 11.35 6.88
C VAL A 42 -7.73 11.65 8.38
N ALA A 43 -7.80 10.60 9.23
CA ALA A 43 -7.74 10.75 10.68
C ALA A 43 -6.40 11.35 11.14
N GLU A 44 -5.29 10.88 10.56
CA GLU A 44 -3.94 11.42 10.79
C GLU A 44 -3.84 12.89 10.33
N ARG A 45 -4.32 13.19 9.12
CA ARG A 45 -4.29 14.54 8.54
C ARG A 45 -5.04 15.58 9.39
N LEU A 46 -6.17 15.16 9.96
CA LEU A 46 -7.06 16.03 10.72
C LEU A 46 -6.84 15.96 12.24
N ASP A 47 -5.83 15.20 12.67
CA ASP A 47 -5.44 15.05 14.06
C ASP A 47 -6.59 14.55 14.95
N PHE A 48 -7.22 13.44 14.55
CA PHE A 48 -8.19 12.74 15.39
C PHE A 48 -7.99 11.21 15.35
N SER A 49 -8.44 10.53 16.41
CA SER A 49 -8.31 9.06 16.49
C SER A 49 -9.17 8.34 15.46
N ARG A 50 -8.66 7.27 14.87
CA ARG A 50 -9.41 6.41 13.94
C ARG A 50 -10.70 5.84 14.56
N SER A 51 -10.78 5.68 15.88
CA SER A 51 -12.02 5.24 16.55
C SER A 51 -13.15 6.26 16.45
N ALA A 52 -12.85 7.55 16.20
CA ALA A 52 -13.85 8.60 16.04
C ALA A 52 -14.78 8.35 14.85
N TRP A 53 -14.32 7.67 13.80
CA TRP A 53 -15.17 7.25 12.68
C TRP A 53 -16.34 6.34 13.11
N GLN A 54 -16.16 5.59 14.19
CA GLN A 54 -17.17 4.66 14.71
C GLN A 54 -18.09 5.33 15.73
N THR A 55 -17.55 6.20 16.57
CA THR A 55 -18.26 6.78 17.72
C THR A 55 -18.92 8.11 17.42
N ASN A 56 -18.45 8.86 16.41
CA ASN A 56 -18.99 10.15 16.03
C ASN A 56 -19.97 10.01 14.84
N PRO A 57 -21.27 10.27 15.03
CA PRO A 57 -22.26 10.10 13.96
C PRO A 57 -22.04 11.06 12.79
N GLY A 58 -21.50 12.27 13.02
CA GLY A 58 -21.20 13.24 11.95
C GLY A 58 -20.09 12.74 11.04
N LEU A 59 -18.99 12.24 11.62
CA LEU A 59 -17.90 11.63 10.86
C LEU A 59 -18.36 10.37 10.11
N LYS A 60 -19.25 9.57 10.72
CA LYS A 60 -19.81 8.38 10.06
C LYS A 60 -20.65 8.75 8.84
N ALA A 61 -21.50 9.77 8.95
CA ALA A 61 -22.29 10.28 7.84
C ALA A 61 -21.40 10.86 6.73
N LEU A 62 -20.38 11.65 7.10
CA LEU A 62 -19.40 12.18 6.17
C LEU A 62 -18.66 11.06 5.44
N ALA A 63 -18.13 10.06 6.15
CA ALA A 63 -17.43 8.94 5.52
C ALA A 63 -18.30 8.22 4.49
N ALA A 64 -19.57 7.95 4.82
CA ALA A 64 -20.50 7.31 3.89
C ALA A 64 -20.76 8.17 2.65
N ARG A 65 -20.89 9.49 2.81
CA ARG A 65 -20.98 10.43 1.68
C ARG A 65 -19.72 10.36 0.81
N LEU A 66 -18.55 10.50 1.42
CA LEU A 66 -17.26 10.50 0.72
C LEU A 66 -16.97 9.18 0.00
N ASP A 67 -17.31 8.04 0.62
CA ASP A 67 -17.21 6.73 -0.05
C ASP A 67 -18.14 6.63 -1.27
N ALA A 68 -19.26 7.36 -1.28
CA ALA A 68 -20.18 7.40 -2.41
C ALA A 68 -19.81 8.43 -3.49
N THR A 69 -19.19 9.55 -3.09
CA THR A 69 -18.87 10.67 -4.01
C THR A 69 -17.44 10.64 -4.52
N TRP A 70 -16.47 10.27 -3.68
CA TRP A 70 -15.05 10.16 -4.05
C TRP A 70 -14.64 8.73 -4.35
N GLY A 71 -15.30 7.76 -3.71
CA GLY A 71 -15.18 6.38 -4.16
C GLY A 71 -15.72 6.29 -5.58
N ASP A 72 -15.04 5.50 -6.41
CA ASP A 72 -15.30 5.26 -7.84
C ASP A 72 -16.64 4.52 -8.11
N GLY A 73 -17.67 4.77 -7.29
CA GLY A 73 -18.98 4.17 -7.40
C GLY A 73 -18.91 2.65 -7.47
N LYS A 74 -18.22 2.00 -6.52
CA LYS A 74 -18.18 0.52 -6.40
C LYS A 74 -17.81 -0.24 -7.68
N LEU A 75 -17.06 0.33 -8.64
CA LEU A 75 -16.54 -0.49 -9.72
C LEU A 75 -15.61 -1.55 -9.11
N THR A 76 -16.08 -2.79 -9.16
CA THR A 76 -15.30 -3.96 -8.80
C THR A 76 -14.02 -3.98 -9.65
N PRO A 77 -12.94 -4.63 -9.19
CA PRO A 77 -11.73 -4.71 -9.99
C PRO A 77 -11.97 -5.21 -11.42
N ALA A 78 -12.89 -6.16 -11.61
CA ALA A 78 -13.26 -6.65 -12.92
C ALA A 78 -13.96 -5.59 -13.80
N GLU A 79 -14.81 -4.75 -13.21
CA GLU A 79 -15.48 -3.67 -13.93
C GLU A 79 -14.50 -2.57 -14.33
N ARG A 80 -13.49 -2.26 -13.50
CA ARG A 80 -12.43 -1.30 -13.86
C ARG A 80 -11.59 -1.79 -15.03
N VAL A 81 -11.20 -3.07 -15.02
CA VAL A 81 -10.51 -3.68 -16.17
C VAL A 81 -11.41 -3.69 -17.41
N SER A 82 -12.70 -3.97 -17.26
CA SER A 82 -13.66 -3.94 -18.38
C SER A 82 -13.81 -2.54 -18.96
N ALA A 83 -13.86 -1.51 -18.10
CA ALA A 83 -13.91 -0.11 -18.51
C ALA A 83 -12.63 0.29 -19.25
N LEU A 84 -11.45 -0.08 -18.74
CA LEU A 84 -10.17 0.14 -19.41
C LEU A 84 -10.15 -0.51 -20.81
N ILE A 85 -10.64 -1.74 -20.94
CA ILE A 85 -10.74 -2.41 -22.24
C ILE A 85 -11.65 -1.63 -23.20
N ALA A 86 -12.79 -1.15 -22.72
CA ALA A 86 -13.74 -0.39 -23.54
C ALA A 86 -13.16 0.96 -23.99
N GLU A 87 -12.49 1.68 -23.10
CA GLU A 87 -11.80 2.95 -23.37
C GLU A 87 -10.68 2.76 -24.39
N ARG A 88 -9.79 1.79 -24.17
CA ARG A 88 -8.69 1.47 -25.08
C ARG A 88 -9.22 1.12 -26.47
N ARG A 89 -10.29 0.31 -26.52
CA ARG A 89 -10.95 -0.05 -27.77
C ARG A 89 -11.56 1.17 -28.50
N SER A 90 -12.12 2.15 -27.79
CA SER A 90 -12.66 3.35 -28.44
C SER A 90 -11.55 4.28 -28.95
N ALA A 91 -10.39 4.29 -28.28
CA ALA A 91 -9.19 4.98 -28.73
C ALA A 91 -8.47 4.27 -29.90
N GLY A 92 -8.78 2.99 -30.15
CA GLY A 92 -8.12 2.17 -31.16
C GLY A 92 -6.80 1.54 -30.69
N ASP A 93 -6.46 1.68 -29.41
CA ASP A 93 -5.26 1.12 -28.81
C ASP A 93 -5.58 -0.21 -28.11
N PRO A 94 -4.80 -1.29 -28.31
CA PRO A 94 -4.98 -2.51 -27.54
C PRO A 94 -4.49 -2.34 -26.09
N LEU A 95 -4.88 -3.28 -25.23
CA LEU A 95 -4.22 -3.44 -23.92
C LEU A 95 -2.70 -3.66 -24.10
N PRO A 96 -1.88 -3.23 -23.13
CA PRO A 96 -0.44 -3.45 -23.15
C PRO A 96 -0.07 -4.92 -23.35
N VAL A 97 0.65 -5.19 -24.45
CA VAL A 97 1.11 -6.52 -24.84
C VAL A 97 2.62 -6.46 -25.07
N LEU A 98 3.35 -7.39 -24.48
CA LEU A 98 4.79 -7.57 -24.69
C LEU A 98 5.04 -9.03 -25.07
N GLU A 99 5.76 -9.27 -26.17
CA GLU A 99 6.08 -10.62 -26.66
C GLU A 99 4.84 -11.52 -26.86
N GLY A 100 3.73 -10.92 -27.31
CA GLY A 100 2.48 -11.65 -27.53
C GLY A 100 1.71 -11.98 -26.25
N ALA A 101 2.09 -11.41 -25.09
CA ALA A 101 1.43 -11.63 -23.82
C ALA A 101 0.99 -10.33 -23.13
N LEU A 102 -0.12 -10.36 -22.41
CA LEU A 102 -0.63 -9.21 -21.65
C LEU A 102 0.32 -8.82 -20.51
N VAL A 103 0.65 -7.53 -20.42
CA VAL A 103 1.49 -7.00 -19.34
C VAL A 103 0.62 -6.67 -18.13
N LEU A 104 0.39 -7.67 -17.28
CA LEU A 104 -0.57 -7.56 -16.15
C LEU A 104 -0.25 -6.41 -15.18
N ARG A 105 1.03 -6.09 -14.98
CA ARG A 105 1.43 -4.99 -14.09
C ARG A 105 0.99 -3.63 -14.64
N GLU A 106 1.27 -3.39 -15.92
CA GLU A 106 0.90 -2.13 -16.58
C GLU A 106 -0.64 -2.01 -16.69
N ILE A 107 -1.32 -3.12 -16.98
CA ILE A 107 -2.79 -3.16 -16.97
C ILE A 107 -3.35 -2.82 -15.58
N ALA A 108 -2.73 -3.31 -14.50
CA ALA A 108 -3.15 -2.99 -13.14
C ALA A 108 -2.97 -1.49 -12.85
N ASP A 109 -1.82 -0.92 -13.20
CA ASP A 109 -1.52 0.50 -13.02
C ASP A 109 -2.52 1.38 -13.80
N LEU A 110 -2.82 1.01 -15.06
CA LEU A 110 -3.81 1.70 -15.90
C LEU A 110 -5.24 1.57 -15.40
N ALA A 111 -5.60 0.44 -14.79
CA ALA A 111 -6.93 0.20 -14.24
C ALA A 111 -7.11 0.75 -12.81
N GLY A 112 -6.07 1.40 -12.24
CA GLY A 112 -6.10 1.87 -10.85
C GLY A 112 -6.25 0.73 -9.84
N LEU A 113 -5.68 -0.44 -10.14
CA LEU A 113 -5.75 -1.65 -9.34
C LEU A 113 -4.40 -1.97 -8.70
N HIS A 114 -4.45 -2.53 -7.48
CA HIS A 114 -3.27 -3.14 -6.90
C HIS A 114 -2.98 -4.47 -7.59
N TYR A 115 -1.71 -4.81 -7.77
CA TYR A 115 -1.30 -6.05 -8.45
C TYR A 115 -1.92 -7.33 -7.84
N THR A 116 -2.14 -7.35 -6.51
CA THR A 116 -2.80 -8.49 -5.85
C THR A 116 -4.27 -8.67 -6.28
N GLU A 117 -4.94 -7.62 -6.74
CA GLU A 117 -6.32 -7.69 -7.23
C GLU A 117 -6.41 -8.35 -8.61
N MET A 118 -5.31 -8.36 -9.37
CA MET A 118 -5.21 -9.06 -10.66
C MET A 118 -5.26 -10.59 -10.51
N ALA A 119 -5.02 -11.11 -9.31
CA ALA A 119 -5.15 -12.54 -9.01
C ALA A 119 -6.60 -12.98 -8.80
N ARG A 120 -7.56 -12.05 -8.69
CA ARG A 120 -8.96 -12.39 -8.47
C ARG A 120 -9.55 -13.11 -9.70
N LYS A 121 -10.44 -14.06 -9.44
CA LYS A 121 -11.06 -14.91 -10.47
C LYS A 121 -11.87 -14.10 -11.49
N ASP A 122 -12.57 -13.07 -11.02
CA ASP A 122 -13.37 -12.16 -11.84
C ASP A 122 -12.50 -11.35 -12.82
N VAL A 123 -11.41 -10.75 -12.34
CA VAL A 123 -10.44 -10.01 -13.17
C VAL A 123 -9.76 -10.93 -14.18
N ARG A 124 -9.33 -12.13 -13.73
CA ARG A 124 -8.72 -13.14 -14.60
C ARG A 124 -9.66 -13.55 -15.74
N ALA A 125 -10.94 -13.77 -15.46
CA ALA A 125 -11.92 -14.15 -16.48
C ALA A 125 -12.08 -13.08 -17.56
N VAL A 126 -12.14 -11.80 -17.17
CA VAL A 126 -12.23 -10.67 -18.12
C VAL A 126 -10.99 -10.63 -19.03
N LEU A 127 -9.80 -10.71 -18.44
CA LEU A 127 -8.54 -10.66 -19.18
C LEU A 127 -8.32 -11.89 -20.06
N SER A 128 -8.69 -13.08 -19.59
CA SER A 128 -8.64 -14.32 -20.38
C SER A 128 -9.54 -14.23 -21.62
N SER A 129 -10.77 -13.73 -21.46
CA SER A 129 -11.69 -13.54 -22.59
C SER A 129 -11.15 -12.52 -23.61
N TYR A 130 -10.53 -11.44 -23.13
CA TYR A 130 -9.84 -10.49 -24.00
C TYR A 130 -8.66 -11.15 -24.73
N ALA A 131 -7.82 -11.89 -23.99
CA ALA A 131 -6.64 -12.57 -24.51
C ALA A 131 -6.99 -13.56 -25.65
N GLU A 132 -7.99 -14.41 -25.44
CA GLU A 132 -8.50 -15.36 -26.44
C GLU A 132 -8.99 -14.65 -27.71
N LYS A 133 -9.75 -13.58 -27.54
CA LYS A 133 -10.31 -12.81 -28.67
C LYS A 133 -9.24 -12.13 -29.51
N HIS A 134 -8.13 -11.73 -28.89
CA HIS A 134 -7.05 -10.99 -29.54
C HIS A 134 -5.84 -11.88 -29.86
N GLY A 135 -5.89 -13.18 -29.58
CA GLY A 135 -4.81 -14.13 -29.87
C GLY A 135 -3.54 -13.86 -29.06
N VAL A 136 -3.66 -13.31 -27.85
CA VAL A 136 -2.53 -13.00 -26.96
C VAL A 136 -2.55 -13.89 -25.72
N ALA A 137 -1.39 -14.14 -25.10
CA ALA A 137 -1.28 -14.95 -23.90
C ALA A 137 -1.60 -14.15 -22.62
N MET A 138 -2.08 -14.85 -21.59
CA MET A 138 -2.33 -14.27 -20.27
C MET A 138 -1.04 -14.18 -19.44
N GLY A 139 -0.44 -12.98 -19.41
CA GLY A 139 0.81 -12.73 -18.70
C GLY A 139 2.03 -13.19 -19.50
N SER A 140 3.13 -12.43 -19.42
CA SER A 140 4.45 -12.97 -19.77
C SER A 140 4.59 -14.27 -18.98
N ALA A 141 4.71 -15.39 -19.69
CA ALA A 141 5.19 -16.62 -19.09
C ALA A 141 6.60 -16.30 -18.60
N GLY A 142 6.70 -15.78 -17.37
CA GLY A 142 7.94 -15.74 -16.64
C GLY A 142 8.47 -17.15 -16.73
N THR A 143 9.69 -17.28 -17.24
CA THR A 143 10.48 -18.46 -17.54
C THR A 143 10.33 -19.57 -16.50
N VAL A 144 9.19 -20.24 -16.50
CA VAL A 144 8.82 -21.36 -15.66
C VAL A 144 7.96 -22.20 -16.59
N ALA A 145 8.62 -23.13 -17.26
CA ALA A 145 7.95 -24.19 -17.97
C ALA A 145 6.90 -24.79 -17.03
N LEU A 146 5.72 -25.08 -17.59
CA LEU A 146 4.76 -25.99 -17.00
C LEU A 146 5.53 -27.30 -16.69
N GLU A 147 5.93 -27.52 -15.45
CA GLU A 147 6.34 -28.85 -14.99
C GLU A 147 5.06 -29.67 -14.83
N GLU A 148 4.53 -30.13 -15.96
CA GLU A 148 3.63 -31.28 -16.00
C GLU A 148 4.49 -32.53 -15.80
N ASP A 149 4.40 -33.11 -14.61
CA ASP A 149 4.49 -34.56 -14.37
C ASP A 149 5.74 -35.28 -14.95
N ILE A 150 6.92 -34.68 -14.79
CA ILE A 150 8.19 -35.37 -15.06
C ILE A 150 8.66 -36.00 -13.73
N THR A 151 8.58 -37.32 -13.66
CA THR A 151 9.33 -38.14 -12.69
C THR A 151 10.73 -37.56 -12.49
N PRO A 152 11.26 -37.39 -11.26
CA PRO A 152 12.51 -36.68 -11.04
C PRO A 152 13.66 -37.40 -11.75
N SER A 153 14.00 -36.93 -12.96
CA SER A 153 15.24 -37.30 -13.62
C SER A 153 16.36 -36.75 -12.76
N SER A 154 17.32 -37.61 -12.45
CA SER A 154 18.52 -37.25 -11.69
C SER A 154 19.09 -35.92 -12.20
N PRO A 155 19.28 -34.90 -11.35
CA PRO A 155 19.72 -33.58 -11.79
C PRO A 155 21.06 -33.69 -12.52
N ASP A 156 21.13 -33.06 -13.70
CA ASP A 156 22.34 -33.03 -14.51
C ASP A 156 23.46 -32.33 -13.73
N PRO A 157 24.61 -32.98 -13.47
CA PRO A 157 25.71 -32.39 -12.71
C PRO A 157 26.32 -31.15 -13.38
N THR A 158 25.98 -30.86 -14.64
CA THR A 158 26.40 -29.64 -15.34
C THR A 158 25.54 -28.41 -15.03
N GLU A 159 24.34 -28.57 -14.44
CA GLU A 159 23.48 -27.46 -13.96
C GLU A 159 23.81 -27.03 -12.52
N MET A 160 24.68 -27.75 -11.83
CA MET A 160 25.05 -27.42 -10.44
C MET A 160 25.96 -26.19 -10.39
N VAL A 161 25.53 -25.17 -9.63
CA VAL A 161 26.35 -23.98 -9.36
C VAL A 161 27.69 -24.40 -8.74
N PRO A 162 28.84 -23.94 -9.26
CA PRO A 162 30.14 -24.27 -8.71
C PRO A 162 30.21 -23.95 -7.21
N ALA A 163 30.71 -24.88 -6.40
CA ALA A 163 30.79 -24.74 -4.94
C ALA A 163 31.51 -23.47 -4.48
N SER A 164 32.43 -22.94 -5.29
CA SER A 164 33.11 -21.66 -5.05
C SER A 164 32.14 -20.46 -5.09
N ARG A 165 31.24 -20.41 -6.08
CA ARG A 165 30.22 -19.36 -6.19
C ARG A 165 29.21 -19.43 -5.05
N LEU A 166 28.85 -20.65 -4.64
CA LEU A 166 27.97 -20.86 -3.49
C LEU A 166 28.61 -20.32 -2.19
N ARG A 167 29.88 -20.66 -1.93
CA ARG A 167 30.61 -20.16 -0.75
C ARG A 167 30.76 -18.64 -0.77
N GLU A 168 31.03 -18.05 -1.92
CA GLU A 168 31.13 -16.61 -2.07
C GLU A 168 29.79 -15.91 -1.78
N ALA A 169 28.68 -16.47 -2.29
CA ALA A 169 27.35 -15.96 -2.00
C ALA A 169 27.01 -16.07 -0.50
N GLN A 170 27.34 -17.19 0.14
CA GLN A 170 27.15 -17.39 1.59
C GLN A 170 27.98 -16.41 2.43
N LEU A 171 29.22 -16.12 2.03
CA LEU A 171 30.06 -15.10 2.69
C LEU A 171 29.49 -13.69 2.52
N ARG A 172 28.99 -13.35 1.33
CA ARG A 172 28.33 -12.05 1.10
C ARG A 172 27.04 -11.92 1.92
N LEU A 173 26.25 -12.99 1.99
CA LEU A 173 25.02 -13.04 2.78
C LEU A 173 25.31 -12.82 4.27
N SER A 174 26.22 -13.61 4.84
CA SER A 174 26.59 -13.47 6.26
C SER A 174 27.16 -12.08 6.61
N LYS A 175 27.93 -11.47 5.70
CA LYS A 175 28.42 -10.09 5.87
C LYS A 175 27.28 -9.07 5.83
N ALA A 176 26.33 -9.23 4.91
CA ALA A 176 25.15 -8.36 4.81
C ALA A 176 24.25 -8.49 6.04
N GLU A 177 24.00 -9.70 6.53
CA GLU A 177 23.23 -9.98 7.74
C GLU A 177 23.85 -9.33 8.97
N ARG A 178 25.17 -9.44 9.12
CA ARG A 178 25.90 -8.77 10.22
C ARG A 178 25.76 -7.25 10.15
N ARG A 179 25.91 -6.66 8.96
CA ARG A 179 25.75 -5.21 8.78
C ARG A 179 24.32 -4.75 9.09
N LEU A 180 23.33 -5.56 8.72
CA LEU A 180 21.94 -5.29 8.99
C LEU A 180 21.62 -5.34 10.50
N ALA A 181 22.20 -6.32 11.22
CA ALA A 181 22.09 -6.40 12.67
C ALA A 181 22.73 -5.19 13.38
N GLU A 182 23.91 -4.75 12.94
CA GLU A 182 24.58 -3.53 13.44
C GLU A 182 23.70 -2.29 13.25
N LEU A 183 23.19 -2.07 12.02
CA LEU A 183 22.33 -0.93 11.72
C LEU A 183 21.02 -0.94 12.54
N ARG A 184 20.44 -2.11 12.79
CA ARG A 184 19.27 -2.24 13.67
C ARG A 184 19.59 -1.86 15.11
N ALA A 185 20.75 -2.28 15.63
CA ALA A 185 21.18 -1.92 16.97
C ALA A 185 21.47 -0.40 17.09
N GLU A 186 22.11 0.20 16.09
CA GLU A 186 22.33 1.65 16.04
C GLU A 186 21.01 2.42 15.96
N ASN A 187 20.07 1.98 15.12
CA ASN A 187 18.75 2.61 15.01
C ASN A 187 17.98 2.56 16.34
N ALA A 188 18.01 1.41 17.03
CA ALA A 188 17.41 1.26 18.35
C ALA A 188 18.07 2.19 19.39
N LYS A 189 19.41 2.28 19.37
CA LYS A 189 20.17 3.19 20.25
C LYS A 189 19.81 4.66 20.01
N LEU A 190 19.75 5.09 18.75
CA LEU A 190 19.39 6.47 18.38
C LEU A 190 17.96 6.80 18.79
N ARG A 191 17.00 5.89 18.57
CA ARG A 191 15.61 6.06 19.04
C ARG A 191 15.54 6.21 20.56
N ALA A 192 16.28 5.39 21.31
CA ALA A 192 16.36 5.51 22.76
C ALA A 192 17.08 6.78 23.26
N GLN A 193 17.95 7.39 22.45
CA GLN A 193 18.55 8.69 22.75
C GLN A 193 17.56 9.83 22.51
N LEU A 194 16.79 9.79 21.41
CA LEU A 194 15.76 10.77 21.12
C LEU A 194 14.67 10.77 22.20
N MET A 195 14.14 9.60 22.57
CA MET A 195 13.14 9.48 23.63
C MET A 195 13.62 10.07 24.97
N ARG A 196 14.89 9.82 25.36
CA ARG A 196 15.48 10.43 26.55
C ARG A 196 15.64 11.94 26.42
N GLY A 197 15.93 12.45 25.22
CA GLY A 197 15.98 13.88 24.94
C GLY A 197 14.62 14.54 25.11
N ASP A 198 13.57 13.91 24.60
CA ASP A 198 12.19 14.38 24.70
C ASP A 198 11.70 14.40 26.17
N GLU A 199 11.99 13.34 26.94
CA GLU A 199 11.70 13.29 28.39
C GLU A 199 12.38 14.42 29.17
N VAL A 200 13.65 14.71 28.86
CA VAL A 200 14.38 15.83 29.49
C VAL A 200 13.79 17.18 29.08
N ALA A 201 13.42 17.35 27.81
CA ALA A 201 12.78 18.57 27.32
C ALA A 201 11.41 18.80 28.01
N GLU A 202 10.60 17.76 28.19
CA GLU A 202 9.34 17.82 28.92
C GLU A 202 9.55 18.18 30.40
N LEU A 203 10.54 17.59 31.08
CA LEU A 203 10.86 17.92 32.48
C LEU A 203 11.31 19.39 32.64
N ILE A 204 12.10 19.91 31.70
CA ILE A 204 12.49 21.33 31.66
C ILE A 204 11.25 22.22 31.43
N ALA A 205 10.38 21.85 30.49
CA ALA A 205 9.16 22.59 30.19
C ALA A 205 8.17 22.61 31.36
N MET A 206 8.09 21.54 32.14
CA MET A 206 7.29 21.45 33.37
C MET A 206 7.91 22.19 34.58
N GLY A 207 9.06 22.86 34.42
CA GLY A 207 9.70 23.65 35.48
C GLY A 207 10.39 22.82 36.57
N ALA A 208 10.62 21.53 36.35
CA ALA A 208 11.27 20.65 37.31
C ALA A 208 12.79 20.88 37.29
N ARG A 209 13.32 21.63 38.27
CA ARG A 209 14.76 21.70 38.53
C ARG A 209 15.21 20.39 39.17
N VAL A 210 15.81 19.49 38.39
CA VAL A 210 16.46 18.29 38.93
C VAL A 210 17.77 18.71 39.61
N SER A 211 17.77 18.80 40.94
CA SER A 211 19.02 18.88 41.70
C SER A 211 19.76 17.55 41.59
N PRO A 212 21.01 17.51 41.08
CA PRO A 212 21.78 16.27 41.06
C PRO A 212 22.06 15.86 42.51
N LYS A 213 21.65 14.66 42.91
CA LYS A 213 22.06 14.06 44.19
C LYS A 213 23.57 13.80 44.12
N GLY A 214 24.34 14.76 44.60
CA GLY A 214 25.76 14.62 44.86
C GLY A 214 26.00 13.49 45.85
N ARG A 215 27.00 12.68 45.52
CA ARG A 215 27.54 11.57 46.33
C ARG A 215 28.01 12.10 47.69
N SER A 216 27.59 11.45 48.77
CA SER A 216 28.31 11.37 50.04
C SER A 216 29.11 10.09 50.08
#